data_AF-A0A914AFU8-F1
#
_entry.id   AF-A0A914AFU8-F1
#
_cell.length_a   1.000
_cell.length_b   1.000
_cell.length_c   1.000
_cell.angle_alpha   90.00
_cell.angle_beta   90.00
_cell.angle_gamma   90.00
#
_symmetry.space_group_name_H-M   'P 1'
#
loop_
_entity.id
_entity.type
_entity.pdbx_description
1 polymer ?
#
loop_
_entity_poly.entity_id
_entity_poly.type
_entity_poly.pdbx_seq_one_letter_code
_entity_poly.pdbx_strand_id
1 'polypeptide(L)'
;MYRQVEVISDLISTPRRVLESLSCDSLPLARHQDLIREAASVGKTFHEIFMKFADVHFAINHARVITQDDLRRVDSCIVDFMATYRMKFPTHSITPKMHLLEAHAVEQLERFGVGFGLLNEQGGELVHTEFNRTGRAVHGMKDDLQRLLTIMRRHHTSTVPEVQAQYIPAVKRKTEE
;
A
#
# COMPACT_ATOMS: atom_id res chain seq x y z
N MET A 1 4.21 -9.83 -7.48
CA MET A 1 4.33 -10.87 -6.44
C MET A 1 5.70 -10.83 -5.75
N TYR A 2 6.83 -10.83 -6.48
CA TYR A 2 8.19 -10.71 -5.89
C TYR A 2 8.45 -9.40 -5.11
N ARG A 3 7.94 -8.26 -5.59
CA ARG A 3 8.24 -6.94 -5.01
C ARG A 3 7.80 -6.69 -3.57
N GLN A 4 6.74 -7.33 -3.06
CA GLN A 4 6.24 -7.04 -1.70
C GLN A 4 7.00 -7.81 -0.61
N VAL A 5 7.41 -9.05 -0.91
CA VAL A 5 8.29 -9.83 -0.03
C VAL A 5 9.68 -9.18 0.05
N GLU A 6 10.16 -8.63 -1.09
CA GLU A 6 11.37 -7.80 -1.14
C GLU A 6 11.24 -6.56 -0.25
N VAL A 7 10.13 -5.81 -0.31
CA VAL A 7 9.92 -4.62 0.53
C VAL A 7 9.90 -4.95 2.02
N ILE A 8 9.27 -6.06 2.44
CA ILE A 8 9.27 -6.48 3.86
C ILE A 8 10.67 -6.91 4.29
N SER A 9 11.38 -7.66 3.45
CA SER A 9 12.79 -8.04 3.68
C SER A 9 13.70 -6.80 3.76
N ASP A 10 13.44 -5.79 2.93
CA ASP A 10 14.17 -4.53 2.93
C ASP A 10 13.88 -3.71 4.18
N LEU A 11 12.63 -3.63 4.65
CA LEU A 11 12.27 -2.95 5.90
C LEU A 11 12.94 -3.59 7.13
N ILE A 12 13.16 -4.91 7.11
CA ILE A 12 13.84 -5.65 8.18
C ILE A 12 15.36 -5.50 8.08
N SER A 13 15.93 -5.48 6.87
CA SER A 13 17.37 -5.41 6.66
C SER A 13 17.95 -4.00 6.67
N THR A 14 17.12 -2.98 6.38
CA THR A 14 17.55 -1.57 6.32
C THR A 14 18.06 -1.06 7.68
N PRO A 15 17.36 -1.27 8.82
CA PRO A 15 17.89 -0.84 10.13
C PRO A 15 19.25 -1.45 10.46
N ARG A 16 19.48 -2.71 10.07
CA ARG A 16 20.76 -3.42 10.26
C ARG A 16 21.87 -2.81 9.40
N ARG A 17 21.61 -2.57 8.11
CA ARG A 17 22.58 -1.93 7.21
C ARG A 17 22.91 -0.49 7.62
N VAL A 18 21.91 0.26 8.11
CA VAL A 18 22.10 1.62 8.63
C VAL A 18 22.98 1.60 9.88
N LEU A 19 22.76 0.67 10.81
CA LEU A 19 23.62 0.44 11.98
C LEU A 19 25.06 0.06 11.58
N GLU A 20 25.23 -0.77 10.54
CA GLU A 20 26.55 -1.16 10.01
C GLU A 20 27.26 0.02 9.29
N SER A 21 26.51 0.99 8.76
CA SER A 21 27.04 2.16 8.01
C SER A 21 27.32 3.42 8.85
N LEU A 22 26.72 3.52 10.04
CA LEU A 22 27.03 4.57 11.00
C LEU A 22 28.40 4.26 11.61
N SER A 23 29.43 5.06 11.30
CA SER A 23 30.72 5.02 12.03
C SER A 23 30.39 5.15 13.52
N CYS A 24 30.59 4.05 14.22
CA CYS A 24 30.15 3.89 15.58
C CYS A 24 31.28 4.21 16.56
N ASP A 25 32.17 5.12 16.16
CA ASP A 25 33.41 5.46 16.85
C ASP A 25 33.20 6.23 18.18
N SER A 26 31.94 6.45 18.58
CA SER A 26 31.57 7.15 19.82
C SER A 26 30.76 6.29 20.80
N LEU A 27 30.41 5.05 20.45
CA LEU A 27 29.67 4.14 21.33
C LEU A 27 30.61 3.04 21.86
N PRO A 28 30.65 2.78 23.18
CA PRO A 28 31.44 1.68 23.72
C PRO A 28 31.06 0.36 23.04
N LEU A 29 32.05 -0.45 22.65
CA LEU A 29 31.87 -1.78 22.02
C LEU A 29 30.86 -2.68 22.77
N ALA A 30 30.78 -2.54 24.10
CA ALA A 30 29.79 -3.24 24.92
C ALA A 30 28.33 -2.89 24.55
N ARG A 31 28.04 -1.61 24.27
CA ARG A 31 26.69 -1.14 23.90
C ARG A 31 26.28 -1.53 22.49
N HIS A 32 27.24 -1.84 21.61
CA HIS A 32 26.94 -2.30 20.25
C HIS A 32 26.23 -3.65 20.25
N GLN A 33 26.74 -4.61 21.02
CA GLN A 33 26.13 -5.94 21.08
C GLN A 33 24.72 -5.88 21.66
N ASP A 34 24.50 -5.02 22.64
CA ASP A 34 23.18 -4.80 23.23
C ASP A 34 22.21 -4.17 22.23
N LEU A 35 22.64 -3.13 21.48
CA LEU A 35 21.84 -2.51 20.42
C LEU A 35 21.50 -3.50 19.29
N ILE A 36 22.45 -4.35 18.88
CA ILE A 36 22.19 -5.38 17.86
C ILE A 36 21.16 -6.39 18.34
N ARG A 37 21.24 -6.81 19.61
CA ARG A 37 20.28 -7.74 20.21
C ARG A 37 18.90 -7.09 20.33
N GLU A 38 18.84 -5.84 20.76
CA GLU A 38 17.59 -5.07 20.84
C GLU A 38 16.95 -4.92 19.46
N ALA A 39 17.72 -4.49 18.45
CA ALA A 39 17.25 -4.36 17.08
C ALA A 39 16.75 -5.69 16.51
N ALA A 40 17.44 -6.80 16.77
CA ALA A 40 16.99 -8.13 16.34
C ALA A 40 15.68 -8.56 17.02
N SER A 41 15.53 -8.25 18.32
CA SER A 41 14.31 -8.53 19.09
C SER A 41 13.11 -7.71 18.57
N VAL A 42 13.32 -6.41 18.34
CA VAL A 42 12.33 -5.52 17.74
C VAL A 42 11.96 -6.01 16.35
N GLY A 43 12.95 -6.32 15.50
CA GLY A 43 12.73 -6.83 14.15
C GLY A 43 11.90 -8.11 14.13
N LYS A 44 12.17 -9.06 15.03
CA LYS A 44 11.38 -10.30 15.16
C LYS A 44 9.93 -10.01 15.56
N THR A 45 9.73 -9.08 16.49
CA THR A 45 8.39 -8.69 16.97
C THR A 45 7.54 -8.10 15.85
N PHE A 46 8.11 -7.16 15.08
CA PHE A 46 7.40 -6.54 13.96
C PHE A 46 7.22 -7.48 12.77
N HIS A 47 8.20 -8.37 12.52
CA HIS A 47 8.10 -9.33 11.42
C HIS A 47 6.85 -10.21 11.55
N GLU A 48 6.60 -10.78 12.73
CA GLU A 48 5.44 -11.62 12.97
C GLU A 48 4.12 -10.87 12.68
N ILE A 49 3.99 -9.65 13.20
CA ILE A 49 2.79 -8.82 13.00
C ILE A 49 2.61 -8.43 11.54
N PHE A 50 3.69 -8.07 10.85
CA PHE A 50 3.63 -7.69 9.44
C PHE A 50 3.26 -8.86 8.54
N MET A 51 3.67 -10.10 8.87
CA MET A 51 3.23 -11.28 8.14
C MET A 51 1.74 -11.54 8.33
N LYS A 52 1.23 -11.43 9.57
CA LYS A 52 -0.22 -11.53 9.82
C LYS A 52 -1.02 -10.45 9.09
N PHE A 53 -0.54 -9.21 9.10
CA PHE A 53 -1.16 -8.12 8.34
C PHE A 53 -1.10 -8.36 6.83
N ALA A 54 0.00 -8.93 6.32
CA ALA A 54 0.12 -9.26 4.90
C ALA A 54 -0.96 -10.26 4.47
N ASP A 55 -1.23 -11.29 5.28
CA ASP A 55 -2.31 -12.24 5.01
C ASP A 55 -3.68 -11.56 4.92
N VAL A 56 -3.99 -10.66 5.87
CA VAL A 56 -5.20 -9.84 5.84
C VAL A 56 -5.24 -9.00 4.56
N HIS A 57 -4.16 -8.27 4.28
CA HIS A 57 -4.07 -7.38 3.13
C HIS A 57 -4.28 -8.13 1.80
N PHE A 58 -3.68 -9.31 1.62
CA PHE A 58 -3.89 -10.12 0.43
C PHE A 58 -5.32 -10.65 0.31
N ALA A 59 -5.94 -10.99 1.44
CA ALA A 59 -7.31 -11.49 1.46
C ALA A 59 -8.33 -10.41 1.07
N ILE A 60 -8.09 -9.14 1.44
CA ILE A 60 -9.05 -8.05 1.17
C ILE A 60 -8.71 -7.22 -0.09
N ASN A 61 -7.43 -7.07 -0.44
CA ASN A 61 -6.98 -6.13 -1.47
C ASN A 61 -6.87 -6.80 -2.85
N HIS A 62 -8.02 -7.13 -3.44
CA HIS A 62 -8.13 -7.69 -4.79
C HIS A 62 -9.36 -7.19 -5.52
N ALA A 63 -9.43 -7.43 -6.83
CA ALA A 63 -10.54 -6.99 -7.68
C ALA A 63 -11.57 -8.09 -8.05
N ARG A 64 -11.40 -9.30 -7.54
CA ARG A 64 -12.34 -10.40 -7.79
C ARG A 64 -13.56 -10.36 -6.86
N VAL A 65 -14.60 -11.09 -7.27
CA VAL A 65 -15.78 -11.39 -6.47
C VAL A 65 -15.37 -12.15 -5.19
N ILE A 66 -16.00 -11.78 -4.08
CA ILE A 66 -15.84 -12.39 -2.75
C ILE A 66 -16.81 -13.56 -2.62
N THR A 67 -16.30 -14.72 -2.22
CA THR A 67 -17.11 -15.89 -1.85
C THR A 67 -17.31 -15.96 -0.33
N GLN A 68 -18.23 -16.81 0.14
CA GLN A 68 -18.41 -17.07 1.57
C GLN A 68 -17.16 -17.69 2.22
N ASP A 69 -16.39 -18.48 1.46
CA ASP A 69 -15.11 -19.03 1.93
C ASP A 69 -14.06 -17.92 2.09
N ASP A 70 -14.06 -16.93 1.20
CA ASP A 70 -13.20 -15.76 1.31
C ASP A 70 -13.55 -14.93 2.54
N LEU A 71 -14.84 -14.70 2.83
CA LEU A 71 -15.27 -13.96 4.03
C LEU A 71 -14.79 -14.65 5.30
N ARG A 72 -14.95 -15.98 5.40
CA ARG A 72 -14.45 -16.77 6.54
C ARG A 72 -12.93 -16.68 6.67
N ARG A 73 -12.20 -16.71 5.55
CA ARG A 73 -10.75 -16.56 5.53
C ARG A 73 -10.34 -15.16 6.01
N VAL A 74 -10.97 -14.11 5.48
CA VAL A 74 -10.69 -12.71 5.86
C VAL A 74 -10.91 -12.53 7.36
N ASP A 75 -12.04 -12.98 7.89
CA ASP A 75 -12.37 -12.91 9.31
C ASP A 75 -11.29 -13.61 10.16
N SER A 76 -10.93 -14.85 9.81
CA SER A 76 -9.87 -15.58 10.50
C SER A 76 -8.53 -14.86 10.47
N CYS A 77 -8.14 -14.27 9.33
CA CYS A 77 -6.89 -13.51 9.22
C CYS A 77 -6.93 -12.25 10.09
N ILE A 78 -8.05 -11.53 10.12
CA ILE A 78 -8.23 -10.32 10.92
C ILE A 78 -8.17 -10.64 12.41
N VAL A 79 -8.89 -11.67 12.87
CA VAL A 79 -8.87 -12.13 14.26
C VAL A 79 -7.45 -12.48 14.69
N ASP A 80 -6.73 -13.25 13.88
CA ASP A 80 -5.34 -13.66 14.17
C ASP A 80 -4.38 -12.46 14.22
N PHE A 81 -4.47 -11.54 13.27
CA PHE A 81 -3.71 -10.29 13.27
C PHE A 81 -3.98 -9.44 14.51
N MET A 82 -5.26 -9.19 14.83
CA MET A 82 -5.66 -8.33 15.95
C MET A 82 -5.34 -8.95 17.31
N ALA A 83 -5.49 -10.27 17.45
CA ALA A 83 -5.07 -11.00 18.65
C ALA A 83 -3.54 -10.91 18.85
N THR A 84 -2.77 -11.14 17.78
CA THR A 84 -1.31 -11.02 17.80
C THR A 84 -0.87 -9.60 18.13
N TYR A 85 -1.51 -8.58 17.56
CA TYR A 85 -1.21 -7.17 17.85
C TYR A 85 -1.43 -6.85 19.33
N ARG A 86 -2.59 -7.21 19.90
CA ARG A 86 -2.89 -6.97 21.33
C ARG A 86 -1.94 -7.72 22.26
N MET A 87 -1.54 -8.94 21.91
CA MET A 87 -0.58 -9.73 22.69
C MET A 87 0.80 -9.08 22.71
N LYS A 88 1.29 -8.58 21.56
CA LYS A 88 2.63 -7.95 21.47
C LYS A 88 2.66 -6.52 21.99
N PHE A 89 1.53 -5.80 21.92
CA PHE A 89 1.41 -4.40 22.30
C PHE A 89 0.23 -4.15 23.25
N PRO A 90 0.23 -4.75 24.46
CA PRO A 90 -0.93 -4.75 25.37
C PRO A 90 -1.33 -3.36 25.88
N THR A 91 -0.41 -2.40 25.87
CA THR A 91 -0.62 -1.02 26.32
C THR A 91 -0.95 -0.05 25.19
N HIS A 92 -0.91 -0.50 23.93
CA HIS A 92 -1.14 0.36 22.77
C HIS A 92 -2.63 0.42 22.44
N SER A 93 -3.09 1.58 22.01
CA SER A 93 -4.47 1.77 21.56
C SER A 93 -4.69 1.19 20.16
N ILE A 94 -5.93 0.78 19.89
CA ILE A 94 -6.36 0.40 18.54
C ILE A 94 -6.64 1.67 17.75
N THR A 95 -5.98 1.82 16.60
CA THR A 95 -6.21 2.97 15.72
C THR A 95 -7.58 2.87 15.03
N PRO A 96 -8.18 3.99 14.58
CA PRO A 96 -9.43 3.95 13.83
C PRO A 96 -9.40 3.05 12.60
N LYS A 97 -8.27 2.98 11.87
CA LYS A 97 -8.12 2.08 10.71
C LYS A 97 -8.12 0.61 11.11
N MET A 98 -7.50 0.27 12.23
CA MET A 98 -7.53 -1.09 12.77
C MET A 98 -8.92 -1.46 13.30
N HIS A 99 -9.63 -0.52 13.90
CA HIS A 99 -11.02 -0.72 14.31
C HIS A 99 -11.93 -0.95 13.08
N LEU A 100 -11.80 -0.14 12.04
CA LEU A 100 -12.53 -0.34 10.78
C LEU A 100 -12.23 -1.71 10.16
N LEU A 101 -10.95 -2.12 10.19
CA LEU A 101 -10.55 -3.45 9.73
C LEU A 101 -11.22 -4.55 10.55
N GLU A 102 -11.18 -4.46 11.87
CA GLU A 102 -11.68 -5.50 12.78
C GLU A 102 -13.22 -5.58 12.81
N ALA A 103 -13.90 -4.44 12.87
CA ALA A 103 -15.33 -4.39 13.13
C ALA A 103 -16.18 -4.33 11.86
N HIS A 104 -15.64 -3.83 10.74
CA HIS A 104 -16.44 -3.47 9.57
C HIS A 104 -15.96 -4.08 8.26
N ALA A 105 -14.74 -4.61 8.17
CA ALA A 105 -14.23 -5.08 6.89
C ALA A 105 -15.05 -6.24 6.30
N VAL A 106 -15.40 -7.24 7.11
CA VAL A 106 -16.18 -8.40 6.67
C VAL A 106 -17.59 -7.99 6.22
N GLU A 107 -18.26 -7.16 7.02
CA GLU A 107 -19.58 -6.60 6.69
C GLU A 107 -19.55 -5.84 5.35
N GLN A 108 -18.53 -5.02 5.13
CA GLN A 108 -18.38 -4.28 3.88
C GLN A 108 -18.11 -5.20 2.69
N LEU A 109 -17.21 -6.18 2.83
CA LEU A 109 -16.90 -7.14 1.77
C LEU A 109 -18.13 -7.97 1.39
N GLU A 110 -18.94 -8.37 2.38
CA GLU A 110 -20.21 -9.05 2.15
C GLU A 110 -21.20 -8.14 1.42
N ARG A 111 -21.36 -6.90 1.88
CA ARG A 111 -22.29 -5.92 1.29
C ARG A 111 -21.97 -5.60 -0.17
N PHE A 112 -20.69 -5.45 -0.52
CA PHE A 112 -20.26 -5.05 -1.86
C PHE A 112 -19.94 -6.24 -2.77
N GLY A 113 -19.69 -7.42 -2.22
CA GLY A 113 -19.43 -8.65 -2.97
C GLY A 113 -18.09 -8.67 -3.73
N VAL A 114 -17.22 -7.69 -3.52
CA VAL A 114 -15.91 -7.57 -4.17
C VAL A 114 -14.85 -7.13 -3.16
N GLY A 115 -13.59 -7.46 -3.43
CA GLY A 115 -12.48 -7.01 -2.59
C GLY A 115 -12.29 -5.48 -2.61
N PHE A 116 -11.62 -4.97 -1.58
CA PHE A 116 -11.28 -3.55 -1.43
C PHE A 116 -10.35 -3.01 -2.52
N GLY A 117 -9.76 -3.88 -3.35
CA GLY A 117 -9.00 -3.47 -4.53
C GLY A 117 -9.84 -2.64 -5.51
N LEU A 118 -11.17 -2.83 -5.54
CA LEU A 118 -12.11 -2.06 -6.37
C LEU A 118 -12.83 -0.94 -5.62
N LEU A 119 -12.75 -0.91 -4.30
CA LEU A 119 -13.50 0.03 -3.44
C LEU A 119 -12.60 1.08 -2.80
N ASN A 120 -11.32 1.09 -3.15
CA ASN A 120 -10.33 2.01 -2.59
C ASN A 120 -10.24 3.32 -3.39
N GLU A 121 -9.52 4.28 -2.81
CA GLU A 121 -9.33 5.62 -3.37
C GLU A 121 -8.16 5.69 -4.37
N GLN A 122 -7.54 4.56 -4.73
CA GLN A 122 -6.35 4.56 -5.60
C GLN A 122 -6.63 5.15 -6.97
N GLY A 123 -7.86 5.00 -7.47
CA GLY A 123 -8.30 5.68 -8.69
C GLY A 123 -8.20 7.20 -8.58
N GLY A 124 -8.63 7.78 -7.45
CA GLY A 124 -8.53 9.22 -7.21
C GLY A 124 -7.09 9.72 -7.16
N GLU A 125 -6.19 8.98 -6.52
CA GLU A 125 -4.77 9.35 -6.47
C GLU A 125 -4.07 9.31 -7.84
N LEU A 126 -4.48 8.39 -8.71
CA LEU A 126 -4.04 8.38 -10.11
C LEU A 126 -4.54 9.61 -10.86
N VAL A 127 -5.80 10.01 -10.64
CA VAL A 127 -6.35 11.26 -11.21
C VAL A 127 -5.58 12.48 -10.73
N HIS A 128 -5.29 12.58 -9.42
CA HIS A 128 -4.47 13.67 -8.87
C HIS A 128 -3.08 13.73 -9.53
N THR A 129 -2.43 12.58 -9.69
CA THR A 129 -1.12 12.49 -10.35
C THR A 129 -1.19 12.96 -11.81
N GLU A 130 -2.24 12.55 -12.53
CA GLU A 130 -2.47 12.95 -13.91
C GLU A 130 -2.75 14.46 -14.03
N PHE A 131 -3.55 15.02 -13.12
CA PHE A 131 -3.85 16.45 -13.07
C PHE A 131 -2.60 17.27 -12.81
N ASN A 132 -1.77 16.87 -11.84
CA ASN A 132 -0.50 17.52 -11.54
C ASN A 132 0.44 17.48 -12.75
N ARG A 133 0.49 16.36 -13.47
CA ARG A 133 1.27 16.24 -14.70
C ARG A 133 0.76 17.18 -15.79
N THR A 134 -0.55 17.22 -16.02
CA THR A 134 -1.16 18.14 -17.00
C THR A 134 -0.92 19.59 -16.62
N GLY A 135 -1.11 19.92 -15.34
CA GLY A 135 -0.93 21.26 -14.78
C GLY A 135 0.47 21.81 -15.03
N ARG A 136 1.51 20.97 -14.89
CA ARG A 136 2.88 21.35 -15.25
C ARG A 136 3.03 21.65 -16.74
N ALA A 137 2.39 20.87 -17.61
CA ALA A 137 2.47 21.06 -19.06
C ALA A 137 1.75 22.35 -19.52
N VAL A 138 0.69 22.76 -18.82
CA VAL A 138 -0.10 23.96 -19.16
C VAL A 138 0.25 25.18 -18.30
N HIS A 139 1.31 25.12 -17.48
CA HIS A 139 1.69 26.19 -16.57
C HIS A 139 1.92 27.54 -17.29
N GLY A 140 2.41 27.52 -18.53
CA GLY A 140 2.67 28.75 -19.29
C GLY A 140 1.42 29.53 -19.73
N MET A 141 0.21 28.97 -19.56
CA MET A 141 -1.04 29.68 -19.86
C MET A 141 -1.31 30.75 -18.80
N LYS A 142 -1.67 31.96 -19.22
CA LYS A 142 -1.89 33.10 -18.31
C LYS A 142 -3.24 33.07 -17.60
N ASP A 143 -4.26 32.47 -18.21
CA ASP A 143 -5.61 32.41 -17.67
C ASP A 143 -5.85 31.10 -16.92
N ASP A 144 -6.19 31.22 -15.64
CA ASP A 144 -6.46 30.09 -14.75
C ASP A 144 -7.68 29.28 -15.17
N LEU A 145 -8.70 29.93 -15.75
CA LEU A 145 -9.87 29.23 -16.27
C LEU A 145 -9.49 28.37 -17.47
N GLN A 146 -8.73 28.92 -18.43
CA GLN A 146 -8.19 28.15 -19.55
C GLN A 146 -7.29 26.99 -19.11
N ARG A 147 -6.46 27.17 -18.08
CA ARG A 147 -5.64 26.09 -17.52
C ARG A 147 -6.50 24.96 -17.00
N LEU A 148 -7.49 25.28 -16.17
CA LEU A 148 -8.40 24.30 -15.58
C LEU A 148 -9.20 23.56 -16.67
N LEU A 149 -9.78 24.30 -17.62
CA LEU A 149 -10.52 23.70 -18.73
C LEU A 149 -9.65 22.77 -19.57
N THR A 150 -8.37 23.11 -19.78
CA THR A 150 -7.45 22.25 -20.51
C THR A 150 -7.14 20.96 -19.75
N ILE A 151 -6.92 21.04 -18.44
CA ILE A 151 -6.73 19.86 -17.57
C ILE A 151 -7.97 18.96 -17.63
N MET A 152 -9.15 19.54 -17.43
CA MET A 152 -10.42 18.80 -17.43
C MET A 152 -10.71 18.15 -18.79
N ARG A 153 -10.52 18.87 -19.90
CA ARG A 153 -10.72 18.32 -21.25
C ARG A 153 -9.76 17.16 -21.53
N ARG A 154 -8.49 17.29 -21.14
CA ARG A 154 -7.51 16.23 -21.32
C ARG A 154 -7.92 14.97 -20.56
N HIS A 155 -8.31 15.11 -19.29
CA HIS A 155 -8.78 14.00 -18.47
C HIS A 155 -10.04 13.35 -19.06
N HIS A 156 -11.01 14.16 -19.49
CA HIS A 156 -12.24 13.67 -20.09
C HIS A 156 -11.94 12.83 -21.34
N THR A 157 -11.15 13.36 -22.28
CA THR A 157 -10.79 12.62 -23.51
C THR A 157 -10.01 11.33 -23.22
N SER A 158 -9.22 11.28 -22.15
CA SER A 158 -8.44 10.09 -21.79
C SER A 158 -9.23 9.03 -21.02
N THR A 159 -10.44 9.33 -20.55
CA THR A 159 -11.23 8.44 -19.71
C THR A 159 -12.59 8.04 -20.30
N VAL A 160 -13.10 8.80 -21.27
CA VAL A 160 -14.36 8.49 -21.97
C VAL A 160 -14.24 7.15 -22.70
N PRO A 161 -15.04 6.13 -22.33
CA PRO A 161 -14.95 4.79 -22.92
C PRO A 161 -15.09 4.78 -24.44
N GLU A 162 -15.96 5.62 -25.00
CA GLU A 162 -16.21 5.73 -26.43
C GLU A 162 -14.97 6.20 -27.19
N VAL A 163 -14.19 7.11 -26.59
CA VAL A 163 -12.92 7.60 -27.16
C VAL A 163 -11.83 6.54 -27.01
N GLN A 164 -11.74 5.90 -25.83
CA GLN A 164 -10.75 4.86 -25.56
C GLN A 164 -10.97 3.61 -26.43
N ALA A 165 -12.22 3.26 -26.73
CA ALA A 165 -12.56 2.13 -27.60
C ALA A 165 -12.13 2.35 -29.06
N GLN A 166 -12.04 3.62 -29.50
CA GLN A 166 -11.57 3.99 -30.84
C GLN A 166 -10.04 4.12 -30.91
N TYR A 167 -9.37 4.18 -29.75
CA TYR A 167 -7.93 4.33 -29.66
C TYR A 167 -7.24 2.97 -29.80
N ILE A 168 -6.52 2.76 -30.89
CA ILE A 168 -5.62 1.60 -31.06
C ILE A 168 -4.23 2.03 -30.57
N PRO A 169 -3.76 1.56 -29.40
CA PRO A 169 -2.42 1.91 -28.94
C PRO A 169 -1.37 1.39 -29.93
N ALA A 170 -0.44 2.25 -30.33
CA ALA A 170 0.71 1.84 -31.13
C ALA A 170 1.51 0.80 -30.34
N VAL A 171 1.48 -0.46 -30.76
CA VAL A 171 2.30 -1.52 -30.19
C VAL A 171 3.75 -1.16 -30.48
N LYS A 172 4.49 -0.70 -29.47
CA LYS A 172 5.95 -0.63 -29.56
C LYS A 172 6.45 -2.07 -29.68
N ARG A 173 6.90 -2.47 -30.87
CA ARG A 173 7.66 -3.71 -31.04
C ARG A 173 8.81 -3.67 -30.03
N LYS A 174 8.90 -4.69 -29.17
CA LYS A 174 10.14 -4.93 -28.41
C LYS A 174 11.24 -5.13 -29.46
N THR A 175 12.22 -4.25 -29.46
CA THR A 175 13.50 -4.56 -30.08
C THR A 175 14.10 -5.68 -29.23
N GLU A 176 14.28 -6.85 -29.82
CA GLU A 176 15.06 -7.93 -29.21
C GLU A 176 16.52 -7.47 -29.20
N GLU A 177 17.04 -7.20 -28.00
CA GLU A 177 18.48 -7.12 -27.71
C GLU A 177 18.79 -8.16 -26.64
#